data_AF-A0A928JV18-F1
#
_entry.id   AF-A0A928JV18-F1
#
_cell.length_a   1.000
_cell.length_b   1.000
_cell.length_c   1.000
_cell.angle_alpha   90.00
_cell.angle_beta   90.00
_cell.angle_gamma   90.00
#
_symmetry.space_group_name_H-M   'P 1'
#
loop_
_entity.id
_entity.type
_entity.pdbx_description
1 polymer ?
#
loop_
_entity_poly.entity_id
_entity_poly.type
_entity_poly.pdbx_seq_one_letter_code
_entity_poly.pdbx_strand_id
1 'polypeptide(L)'
;MENKQFKLFTKENIMCALAIAIAVASYAAQRIIEVSCAPTKNLALALAIVYTVLLAVVLLLISKSNNSYFGILAALIGYKMMPPPNGFLALTTVDGTLLYFLVGRAAAVLFILIIYKLYKKQEEPHEVRSLPLLAIMLSVPFFSKISQIVCQYFMMRTGSMLYCYFTQFACYGAAILVVLAVAYLSGYTSLRFTTYFEITALSINILRKLGLIGYYAVNKEHISKSLFVWVALYAALMVCFIVALNIKKKAIEKE
;
A
#
# COMPACT_ATOMS: atom_id res chain seq x y z
N MET A 1 2.18 -38.60 -3.61
CA MET A 1 1.70 -37.32 -4.19
C MET A 1 0.51 -36.86 -3.37
N GLU A 2 0.77 -36.18 -2.26
CA GLU A 2 -0.28 -35.77 -1.34
C GLU A 2 -0.75 -34.37 -1.72
N ASN A 3 -2.05 -34.27 -1.95
CA ASN A 3 -2.77 -33.05 -2.28
C ASN A 3 -2.69 -32.10 -1.06
N LYS A 4 -1.62 -31.30 -0.95
CA LYS A 4 -1.51 -30.20 0.02
C LYS A 4 -2.51 -29.12 -0.37
N GLN A 5 -3.79 -29.38 -0.10
CA GLN A 5 -4.80 -28.34 -0.05
C GLN A 5 -4.28 -27.25 0.89
N PHE A 6 -4.20 -26.04 0.35
CA PHE A 6 -3.88 -24.82 1.06
C PHE A 6 -4.85 -24.68 2.24
N LYS A 7 -4.48 -25.13 3.45
CA LYS A 7 -5.29 -24.88 4.65
C LYS A 7 -5.24 -23.39 4.92
N LEU A 8 -6.26 -22.67 4.45
CA LEU A 8 -6.38 -21.22 4.59
C LEU A 8 -6.31 -20.77 6.06
N PHE A 9 -6.76 -21.63 6.98
CA PHE A 9 -6.89 -21.38 8.42
C PHE A 9 -5.77 -22.01 9.27
N THR A 10 -4.51 -21.85 8.90
CA THR A 10 -3.43 -22.09 9.85
C THR A 10 -3.27 -20.88 10.78
N LYS A 11 -2.86 -21.12 12.04
CA LYS A 11 -2.59 -20.06 13.03
C LYS A 11 -1.68 -18.96 12.47
N GLU A 12 -0.73 -19.34 11.62
CA GLU A 12 0.26 -18.45 11.00
C GLU A 12 -0.34 -17.59 9.87
N ASN A 13 -1.21 -18.17 9.03
CA ASN A 13 -1.94 -17.41 8.01
C ASN A 13 -2.87 -16.39 8.67
N ILE A 14 -3.49 -16.76 9.79
CA ILE A 14 -4.33 -15.86 10.59
C ILE A 14 -3.49 -14.71 11.16
N MET A 15 -2.29 -14.97 11.68
CA MET A 15 -1.39 -13.91 12.16
C MET A 15 -1.01 -12.92 11.06
N CYS A 16 -0.68 -13.42 9.86
CA CYS A 16 -0.37 -12.55 8.71
C CYS A 16 -1.60 -11.76 8.26
N ALA A 17 -2.77 -12.39 8.19
CA ALA A 17 -4.01 -11.73 7.84
C ALA A 17 -4.40 -10.65 8.87
N LEU A 18 -4.22 -10.93 10.17
CA LEU A 18 -4.43 -9.96 11.24
C LEU A 18 -3.45 -8.77 11.11
N ALA A 19 -2.17 -9.03 10.83
CA ALA A 19 -1.19 -7.98 10.62
C ALA A 19 -1.55 -7.08 9.44
N ILE A 20 -2.02 -7.68 8.33
CA ILE A 20 -2.55 -6.94 7.17
C ILE A 20 -3.77 -6.12 7.60
N ALA A 21 -4.75 -6.74 8.27
CA ALA A 21 -5.97 -6.04 8.70
C ALA A 21 -5.64 -4.83 9.61
N ILE A 22 -4.72 -4.98 10.57
CA ILE A 22 -4.28 -3.88 11.43
C ILE A 22 -3.59 -2.78 10.61
N ALA A 23 -2.65 -3.13 9.72
CA ALA A 23 -1.97 -2.16 8.84
C ALA A 23 -2.96 -1.37 7.99
N VAL A 24 -3.91 -2.06 7.38
CA VAL A 24 -4.93 -1.49 6.51
C VAL A 24 -5.89 -0.60 7.31
N ALA A 25 -6.43 -1.10 8.43
CA ALA A 25 -7.37 -0.37 9.25
C ALA A 25 -6.73 0.89 9.86
N SER A 26 -5.49 0.79 10.33
CA SER A 26 -4.75 1.93 10.89
C SER A 26 -4.54 3.02 9.85
N TYR A 27 -4.13 2.64 8.64
CA TYR A 27 -3.94 3.58 7.54
C TYR A 27 -5.27 4.22 7.11
N ALA A 28 -6.34 3.43 6.97
CA ALA A 28 -7.66 3.95 6.60
C ALA A 28 -8.22 4.90 7.67
N ALA A 29 -8.14 4.51 8.95
CA ALA A 29 -8.58 5.33 10.08
C ALA A 29 -7.83 6.66 10.10
N GLN A 30 -6.51 6.66 9.93
CA GLN A 30 -5.73 7.90 9.91
C GLN A 30 -6.22 8.86 8.82
N ARG A 31 -6.47 8.35 7.61
CA ARG A 31 -6.95 9.19 6.51
C ARG A 31 -8.35 9.76 6.74
N ILE A 32 -9.22 9.03 7.43
CA ILE A 32 -10.55 9.52 7.79
C ILE A 32 -10.45 10.58 8.90
N ILE A 33 -9.60 10.36 9.91
CA ILE A 33 -9.38 11.30 11.02
C ILE A 33 -8.76 12.60 10.51
N GLU A 34 -7.78 12.54 9.60
CA GLU A 34 -7.14 13.72 9.00
C GLU A 34 -8.14 14.65 8.28
N VAL A 35 -9.25 14.09 7.79
CA VAL A 35 -10.30 14.83 7.08
C VAL A 35 -11.40 15.25 8.05
N SER A 36 -11.73 14.41 9.03
CA SER A 36 -12.90 14.60 9.89
C SER A 36 -12.64 15.47 11.13
N CYS A 37 -11.39 15.57 11.57
CA CYS A 37 -11.04 16.21 12.84
C CYS A 37 -10.14 17.43 12.64
N ALA A 38 -10.33 18.45 13.48
CA ALA A 38 -9.41 19.58 13.52
C ALA A 38 -8.04 19.16 14.11
N PRO A 39 -6.92 19.64 13.56
CA PRO A 39 -5.59 19.32 14.07
C PRO A 39 -5.37 19.97 15.43
N THR A 40 -5.35 19.16 16.50
CA THR A 40 -4.95 19.61 17.84
C THR A 40 -3.70 18.86 18.29
N LYS A 41 -2.86 19.51 19.11
CA LYS A 41 -1.61 18.91 19.62
C LYS A 41 -1.87 17.59 20.35
N ASN A 42 -2.92 17.53 21.18
CA ASN A 42 -3.26 16.33 21.95
C ASN A 42 -3.69 15.16 21.04
N LEU A 43 -4.52 15.44 20.04
CA LEU A 43 -4.93 14.43 19.05
C LEU A 43 -3.72 13.94 18.23
N ALA A 44 -2.88 14.87 17.77
CA ALA A 44 -1.68 14.53 16.99
C ALA A 44 -0.74 13.59 17.75
N LEU A 45 -0.48 13.87 19.03
CA LEU A 45 0.37 13.04 19.90
C LEU A 45 -0.29 11.70 20.22
N ALA A 46 -1.60 11.68 20.52
CA ALA A 46 -2.34 10.44 20.78
C ALA A 46 -2.28 9.49 19.57
N LEU A 47 -2.53 10.02 18.37
CA LEU A 47 -2.42 9.25 17.12
C LEU A 47 -1.00 8.72 16.91
N ALA A 48 0.02 9.53 17.16
CA ALA A 48 1.41 9.10 17.04
C ALA A 48 1.73 7.91 17.95
N ILE A 49 1.29 7.96 19.21
CA ILE A 49 1.48 6.86 20.18
C ILE A 49 0.73 5.61 19.72
N VAL A 50 -0.56 5.74 19.39
CA VAL A 50 -1.41 4.62 18.97
C VAL A 50 -0.82 3.93 17.75
N TYR A 51 -0.44 4.67 16.70
CA TYR A 51 0.14 4.07 15.51
C TYR A 51 1.52 3.46 15.72
N THR A 52 2.32 4.00 16.65
CA THR A 52 3.61 3.40 17.01
C THR A 52 3.40 2.06 17.74
N VAL A 53 2.41 1.96 18.62
CA VAL A 53 2.04 0.70 19.28
C VAL A 53 1.52 -0.31 18.26
N LEU A 54 0.62 0.10 17.36
CA LEU A 54 0.08 -0.78 16.32
C LEU A 54 1.17 -1.24 15.33
N LEU A 55 2.13 -0.38 15.00
CA LEU A 55 3.33 -0.76 14.24
C LEU A 55 4.10 -1.88 14.94
N ALA A 56 4.37 -1.74 16.24
CA ALA A 56 5.09 -2.77 17.00
C ALA A 56 4.33 -4.11 17.01
N VAL A 57 3.00 -4.07 17.17
CA VAL A 57 2.14 -5.27 17.08
C VAL A 57 2.24 -5.92 15.69
N VAL A 58 2.17 -5.15 14.61
CA VAL A 58 2.29 -5.66 13.24
C VAL A 58 3.66 -6.32 13.02
N LEU A 59 4.75 -5.68 13.46
CA LEU A 59 6.10 -6.26 13.36
C LEU A 59 6.22 -7.57 14.15
N LEU A 60 5.64 -7.65 15.35
CA LEU A 60 5.64 -8.86 16.17
C LEU A 60 4.83 -10.00 15.53
N LEU A 61 3.67 -9.71 14.96
CA LEU A 61 2.84 -10.71 14.29
C LEU A 61 3.54 -11.31 13.07
N ILE A 62 4.17 -10.46 12.24
CA ILE A 62 4.84 -10.90 11.02
C ILE A 62 6.14 -11.65 11.36
N SER A 63 6.92 -11.16 12.33
CA SER A 63 8.19 -11.80 12.71
C SER A 63 8.04 -13.21 13.29
N LYS A 64 6.87 -13.53 13.85
CA LYS A 64 6.49 -14.86 14.34
C LYS A 64 5.89 -15.78 13.28
N SER A 65 5.61 -15.28 12.08
CA SER A 65 5.08 -16.11 11.00
C SER A 65 6.15 -17.05 10.43
N ASN A 66 5.81 -18.33 10.25
CA ASN A 66 6.63 -19.27 9.49
C ASN A 66 6.20 -19.37 8.01
N ASN A 67 5.06 -18.77 7.64
CA ASN A 67 4.65 -18.74 6.24
C ASN A 67 5.35 -17.59 5.51
N SER A 68 6.43 -17.92 4.78
CA SER A 68 7.23 -16.94 4.03
C SER A 68 6.40 -16.17 3.00
N TYR A 69 5.48 -16.81 2.28
CA TYR A 69 4.67 -16.14 1.24
C TYR A 69 3.75 -15.07 1.83
N PHE A 70 2.90 -15.43 2.82
CA PHE A 70 2.00 -14.45 3.44
C PHE A 70 2.73 -13.47 4.36
N GLY A 71 3.84 -13.89 4.98
CA GLY A 71 4.67 -13.02 5.79
C GLY A 71 5.31 -11.91 4.95
N ILE A 72 5.81 -12.22 3.75
CA ILE A 72 6.37 -11.19 2.84
C ILE A 72 5.25 -10.26 2.35
N LEU A 73 4.07 -10.80 2.03
CA LEU A 73 2.92 -9.98 1.64
C LEU A 73 2.54 -8.99 2.76
N ALA A 74 2.40 -9.49 3.99
CA ALA A 74 2.08 -8.68 5.16
C ALA A 74 3.17 -7.64 5.45
N ALA A 75 4.44 -8.02 5.33
CA ALA A 75 5.56 -7.11 5.53
C ALA A 75 5.63 -6.02 4.46
N LEU A 76 5.31 -6.34 3.20
CA LEU A 76 5.24 -5.35 2.12
C LEU A 76 4.08 -4.36 2.31
N ILE A 77 2.92 -4.85 2.77
CA ILE A 77 1.78 -3.99 3.11
C ILE A 77 2.15 -3.10 4.30
N GLY A 78 2.73 -3.67 5.36
CA GLY A 78 3.24 -2.92 6.51
C GLY A 78 4.26 -1.87 6.10
N TYR A 79 5.24 -2.22 5.27
CA TYR A 79 6.26 -1.31 4.72
C TYR A 79 5.64 -0.08 4.03
N LYS A 80 4.52 -0.27 3.30
CA LYS A 80 3.86 0.84 2.60
C LYS A 80 2.89 1.64 3.46
N MET A 81 2.36 1.07 4.54
CA MET A 81 1.19 1.64 5.25
C MET A 81 1.47 1.98 6.71
N MET A 82 2.54 1.44 7.31
CA MET A 82 2.84 1.58 8.73
C MET A 82 4.23 2.21 8.98
N PRO A 83 4.35 3.15 9.94
CA PRO A 83 3.23 3.84 10.59
C PRO A 83 2.52 4.77 9.58
N PRO A 84 1.19 5.01 9.71
CA PRO A 84 0.49 5.91 8.81
C PRO A 84 1.04 7.34 8.93
N PRO A 85 1.13 8.11 7.85
CA PRO A 85 1.55 9.51 7.93
C PRO A 85 0.63 10.30 8.86
N ASN A 86 1.21 11.14 9.73
CA ASN A 86 0.46 11.96 10.68
C ASN A 86 0.69 13.44 10.36
N GLY A 87 -0.16 14.00 9.49
CA GLY A 87 -0.06 15.39 9.06
C GLY A 87 -0.30 16.40 10.19
N PHE A 88 -1.04 16.01 11.25
CA PHE A 88 -1.34 16.89 12.37
C PHE A 88 -0.10 17.25 13.19
N LEU A 89 0.89 16.36 13.27
CA LEU A 89 2.15 16.68 13.95
C LEU A 89 2.87 17.84 13.28
N ALA A 90 2.93 17.85 11.94
CA ALA A 90 3.61 18.91 11.18
C ALA A 90 2.97 20.29 11.41
N LEU A 91 1.68 20.31 11.74
CA LEU A 91 0.92 21.53 12.00
C LEU A 91 0.97 21.99 13.48
N THR A 92 1.42 21.12 14.39
CA THR A 92 1.28 21.35 15.84
C THR A 92 2.57 21.26 16.64
N THR A 93 3.56 20.49 16.19
CA THR A 93 4.81 20.26 16.93
C THR A 93 5.95 19.80 16.01
N VAL A 94 7.03 20.58 15.97
CA VAL A 94 8.25 20.28 15.18
C VAL A 94 8.96 19.03 15.72
N ASP A 95 9.16 18.95 17.04
CA ASP A 95 9.86 17.83 17.67
C ASP A 95 9.11 16.51 17.50
N GLY A 96 7.78 16.54 17.67
CA GLY A 96 6.93 15.37 17.47
C GLY A 96 6.95 14.89 16.02
N THR A 97 6.98 15.82 15.05
CA THR A 97 7.13 15.50 13.63
C THR A 97 8.46 14.83 13.34
N LEU A 98 9.56 15.36 13.87
CA LEU A 98 10.90 14.79 13.70
C LEU A 98 10.97 13.36 14.28
N LEU A 99 10.50 13.17 15.51
CA LEU A 99 10.53 11.87 16.18
C LEU A 99 9.68 10.85 15.43
N TYR A 100 8.45 11.22 15.03
CA TYR A 100 7.57 10.32 14.27
C TYR A 100 8.13 10.00 12.89
N PHE A 101 8.82 10.95 12.25
CA PHE A 101 9.57 10.69 11.01
C PHE A 101 10.68 9.65 11.22
N LEU A 102 11.49 9.79 12.27
CA LEU A 102 12.54 8.82 12.60
C LEU A 102 11.96 7.42 12.87
N VAL A 103 10.85 7.33 13.62
CA VAL A 103 10.11 6.08 13.83
C VAL A 103 9.67 5.47 12.49
N GLY A 104 9.12 6.28 11.58
CA GLY A 104 8.73 5.82 10.25
C GLY A 104 9.90 5.29 9.41
N ARG A 105 11.09 5.92 9.51
CA ARG A 105 12.30 5.43 8.81
C ARG A 105 12.85 4.15 9.44
N ALA A 106 12.88 4.06 10.76
CA ALA A 106 13.26 2.84 11.47
C ALA A 106 12.31 1.67 11.12
N ALA A 107 11.00 1.94 11.09
CA ALA A 107 9.98 0.97 10.70
C ALA A 107 10.22 0.43 9.29
N ALA A 108 10.50 1.30 8.32
CA ALA A 108 10.80 0.91 6.95
C ALA A 108 12.00 -0.05 6.87
N VAL A 109 13.07 0.23 7.62
CA VAL A 109 14.24 -0.66 7.72
C VAL A 109 13.87 -2.00 8.33
N LEU A 110 13.11 -2.02 9.43
CA LEU A 110 12.66 -3.25 10.09
C LEU A 110 11.80 -4.11 9.16
N PHE A 111 10.88 -3.52 8.40
CA PHE A 111 10.11 -4.27 7.41
C PHE A 111 11.00 -4.85 6.31
N ILE A 112 11.99 -4.12 5.80
CA ILE A 112 12.94 -4.62 4.81
C ILE A 112 13.73 -5.82 5.39
N LEU A 113 14.19 -5.75 6.64
CA LEU A 113 14.89 -6.85 7.30
C LEU A 113 14.00 -8.08 7.46
N ILE A 114 12.73 -7.90 7.82
CA ILE A 114 11.75 -9.00 7.91
C ILE A 114 11.50 -9.61 6.54
N ILE A 115 11.31 -8.79 5.50
CA ILE A 115 11.14 -9.26 4.13
C ILE A 115 12.35 -10.08 3.70
N TYR A 116 13.57 -9.58 3.94
CA TYR A 116 14.80 -10.30 3.62
C TYR A 116 14.90 -11.64 4.36
N LYS A 117 14.61 -11.65 5.66
CA LYS A 117 14.62 -12.88 6.49
C LYS A 117 13.64 -13.92 5.96
N LEU A 118 12.41 -13.51 5.61
CA LEU A 118 11.39 -14.40 5.08
C LEU A 118 11.68 -14.81 3.63
N TYR A 119 12.29 -13.93 2.84
CA TYR A 119 12.72 -14.21 1.47
C TYR A 119 13.72 -15.37 1.43
N LYS A 120 14.70 -15.36 2.33
CA LYS A 120 15.67 -16.46 2.47
C LYS A 120 15.07 -17.80 2.91
N LYS A 121 13.88 -17.77 3.51
CA LYS A 121 13.16 -18.97 4.00
C LYS A 121 12.09 -19.44 3.01
N GLN A 122 12.08 -18.94 1.78
CA GLN A 122 11.13 -19.42 0.79
C GLN A 122 11.54 -20.82 0.32
N GLU A 123 10.55 -21.70 0.18
CA GLU A 123 10.72 -23.03 -0.39
C GLU A 123 9.88 -23.14 -1.67
N GLU A 124 10.36 -23.90 -2.65
CA GLU A 124 9.59 -24.24 -3.84
C GLU A 124 8.31 -25.01 -3.45
N PRO A 125 7.17 -24.83 -4.15
CA PRO A 125 6.97 -24.08 -5.40
C PRO A 125 6.44 -22.64 -5.20
N HIS A 126 6.45 -22.11 -3.97
CA HIS A 126 5.83 -20.82 -3.63
C HIS A 126 6.81 -19.64 -3.62
N GLU A 127 7.93 -19.79 -4.32
CA GLU A 127 8.94 -18.75 -4.41
C GLU A 127 8.42 -17.53 -5.19
N VAL A 128 8.53 -16.37 -4.56
CA VAL A 128 8.28 -15.06 -5.16
C VAL A 128 9.62 -14.48 -5.55
N ARG A 129 9.81 -14.23 -6.85
CA ARG A 129 11.05 -13.66 -7.37
C ARG A 129 11.31 -12.28 -6.77
N SER A 130 12.59 -11.93 -6.60
CA SER A 130 13.04 -10.65 -6.05
C SER A 130 12.60 -9.43 -6.88
N LEU A 131 12.61 -9.55 -8.21
CA LEU A 131 12.33 -8.43 -9.12
C LEU A 131 10.89 -7.87 -8.96
N PRO A 132 9.82 -8.69 -8.89
CA PRO A 132 8.48 -8.24 -8.51
C PRO A 132 8.40 -7.51 -7.17
N LEU A 133 9.12 -8.01 -6.15
CA LEU A 133 9.15 -7.38 -4.82
C LEU A 133 9.76 -5.97 -4.91
N LEU A 134 10.89 -5.84 -5.62
CA LEU A 134 11.54 -4.56 -5.87
C LEU A 134 10.65 -3.62 -6.67
N ALA A 135 9.98 -4.13 -7.71
CA ALA A 135 9.05 -3.34 -8.51
C ALA A 135 7.92 -2.76 -7.64
N ILE A 136 7.32 -3.58 -6.76
CA ILE A 136 6.30 -3.12 -5.81
C ILE A 136 6.85 -2.02 -4.90
N MET A 137 8.06 -2.20 -4.35
CA MET A 137 8.66 -1.23 -3.42
C MET A 137 9.02 0.09 -4.09
N LEU A 138 9.57 0.05 -5.30
CA LEU A 138 10.27 1.21 -5.89
C LEU A 138 9.46 1.95 -6.95
N SER A 139 8.59 1.27 -7.70
CA SER A 139 7.94 1.89 -8.87
C SER A 139 7.09 3.09 -8.47
N VAL A 140 6.19 2.94 -7.49
CA VAL A 140 5.31 4.03 -7.07
C VAL A 140 6.09 5.22 -6.50
N PRO A 141 7.06 5.06 -5.56
CA PRO A 141 7.88 6.18 -5.09
C PRO A 141 8.67 6.88 -6.20
N PHE A 142 9.26 6.12 -7.13
CA PHE A 142 10.02 6.66 -8.25
C PHE A 142 9.18 7.59 -9.12
N PHE A 143 8.03 7.10 -9.62
CA PHE A 143 7.14 7.90 -10.45
C PHE A 143 6.44 9.02 -9.68
N SER A 144 6.19 8.84 -8.38
CA SER A 144 5.63 9.91 -7.53
C SER A 144 6.59 11.09 -7.42
N LYS A 145 7.91 10.85 -7.36
CA LYS A 145 8.90 11.93 -7.32
C LYS A 145 8.94 12.72 -8.62
N ILE A 146 8.88 12.04 -9.76
CA ILE A 146 8.77 12.66 -11.08
C ILE A 146 7.50 13.52 -11.14
N SER A 147 6.37 12.94 -10.77
CA SER A 147 5.08 13.62 -10.76
C SER A 147 5.09 14.88 -9.89
N GLN A 148 5.71 14.83 -8.72
CA GLN A 148 5.82 15.98 -7.82
C GLN A 148 6.58 17.15 -8.46
N ILE A 149 7.73 16.88 -9.08
CA ILE A 149 8.56 17.91 -9.73
C ILE A 149 7.83 18.51 -10.92
N VAL A 150 7.24 17.67 -11.76
CA VAL A 150 6.51 18.11 -12.97
C VAL A 150 5.24 18.87 -12.60
N CYS A 151 4.52 18.46 -11.55
CA CYS A 151 3.37 19.19 -11.02
C CYS A 151 3.78 20.59 -10.54
N GLN A 152 4.88 20.72 -9.79
CA GLN A 152 5.39 22.03 -9.35
C GLN A 152 5.72 22.93 -10.54
N TYR A 153 6.39 22.39 -11.56
CA TYR A 153 6.68 23.11 -12.80
C TYR A 153 5.41 23.62 -13.49
N PHE A 154 4.40 22.76 -13.68
CA PHE A 154 3.14 23.17 -14.32
C PHE A 154 2.37 24.19 -13.49
N MET A 155 2.35 24.04 -12.15
CA MET A 155 1.73 25.01 -11.25
C MET A 155 2.39 26.38 -11.38
N MET A 156 3.72 26.45 -11.39
CA MET A 156 4.46 27.71 -11.55
C MET A 156 4.23 28.33 -12.93
N ARG A 157 4.13 27.51 -13.99
CA ARG A 157 4.05 28.02 -15.36
C ARG A 157 2.65 28.40 -15.81
N THR A 158 1.64 27.65 -15.37
CA THR A 158 0.26 27.75 -15.89
C THR A 158 -0.74 28.22 -14.85
N GLY A 159 -0.39 28.18 -13.55
CA GLY A 159 -1.34 28.41 -12.45
C GLY A 159 -2.47 27.37 -12.34
N SER A 160 -2.49 26.35 -13.21
CA SER A 160 -3.57 25.39 -13.32
C SER A 160 -3.22 24.06 -12.65
N MET A 161 -4.10 23.59 -11.76
CA MET A 161 -3.98 22.26 -11.15
C MET A 161 -4.31 21.12 -12.12
N LEU A 162 -4.94 21.40 -13.27
CA LEU A 162 -5.37 20.35 -14.22
C LEU A 162 -4.18 19.52 -14.72
N TYR A 163 -3.10 20.19 -15.13
CA TYR A 163 -1.88 19.52 -15.60
C TYR A 163 -1.17 18.76 -14.48
N CYS A 164 -1.26 19.25 -13.24
CA CYS A 164 -0.77 18.51 -12.08
C CYS A 164 -1.54 17.20 -11.88
N TYR A 165 -2.87 17.23 -11.94
CA TYR A 165 -3.70 16.02 -11.82
C TYR A 165 -3.44 15.02 -12.96
N PHE A 166 -3.33 15.50 -14.20
CA PHE A 166 -3.02 14.65 -15.34
C PHE A 166 -1.64 13.99 -15.20
N THR A 167 -0.64 14.73 -14.75
CA THR A 167 0.71 14.20 -14.51
C THR A 167 0.69 13.14 -13.42
N GLN A 168 -0.02 13.38 -12.31
CA GLN A 168 -0.19 12.39 -11.23
C GLN A 168 -0.85 11.12 -11.74
N PHE A 169 -1.90 11.27 -12.55
CA PHE A 169 -2.60 10.16 -13.19
C PHE A 169 -1.65 9.33 -14.08
N ALA A 170 -0.95 9.98 -15.00
CA ALA A 170 -0.05 9.33 -15.95
C ALA A 170 1.11 8.61 -15.23
N CYS A 171 1.77 9.28 -14.28
CA CYS A 171 2.87 8.70 -13.52
C CYS A 171 2.41 7.52 -12.65
N TYR A 172 1.23 7.60 -12.02
CA TYR A 172 0.70 6.49 -11.23
C TYR A 172 0.34 5.29 -12.12
N GLY A 173 -0.34 5.54 -13.25
CA GLY A 173 -0.65 4.50 -14.23
C GLY A 173 0.62 3.80 -14.74
N ALA A 174 1.64 4.58 -15.11
CA ALA A 174 2.94 4.04 -15.54
C ALA A 174 3.60 3.17 -14.45
N ALA A 175 3.58 3.62 -13.18
CA ALA A 175 4.14 2.86 -12.07
C ALA A 175 3.47 1.49 -11.91
N ILE A 176 2.13 1.46 -11.98
CA ILE A 176 1.36 0.22 -11.81
C ILE A 176 1.52 -0.70 -13.02
N LEU A 177 1.64 -0.16 -14.24
CA LEU A 177 1.92 -0.95 -15.43
C LEU A 177 3.31 -1.59 -15.39
N VAL A 178 4.32 -0.89 -14.87
CA VAL A 178 5.66 -1.46 -14.64
C VAL A 178 5.59 -2.64 -13.67
N VAL A 179 4.86 -2.48 -12.55
CA VAL A 179 4.65 -3.56 -11.58
C VAL A 179 3.95 -4.75 -12.23
N LEU A 180 2.89 -4.51 -13.00
CA LEU A 180 2.14 -5.56 -13.71
C LEU A 180 3.02 -6.30 -14.73
N ALA A 181 3.77 -5.57 -15.56
CA ALA A 181 4.64 -6.14 -16.58
C ALA A 181 5.74 -7.01 -15.96
N VAL A 182 6.44 -6.48 -14.94
CA VAL A 182 7.49 -7.23 -14.23
C VAL A 182 6.92 -8.49 -13.57
N ALA A 183 5.76 -8.38 -12.92
CA ALA A 183 5.12 -9.51 -12.27
C ALA A 183 4.66 -10.57 -13.29
N TYR A 184 4.10 -10.13 -14.42
CA TYR A 184 3.68 -11.04 -15.50
C TYR A 184 4.87 -11.80 -16.08
N LEU A 185 6.00 -11.14 -16.33
CA LEU A 185 7.22 -11.78 -16.85
C LEU A 185 7.90 -12.71 -15.83
N SER A 186 7.63 -12.52 -14.54
CA SER A 186 8.29 -13.26 -13.44
C SER A 186 7.63 -14.59 -13.05
N GLY A 187 6.64 -15.06 -13.82
CA GLY A 187 5.95 -16.33 -13.59
C GLY A 187 4.68 -16.20 -12.74
N TYR A 188 3.89 -17.28 -12.67
CA TYR A 188 2.55 -17.25 -12.08
C TYR A 188 2.52 -17.00 -10.58
N THR A 189 3.42 -17.62 -9.80
CA THR A 189 3.49 -17.39 -8.35
C THR A 189 3.75 -15.91 -8.03
N SER A 190 4.71 -15.30 -8.71
CA SER A 190 5.03 -13.87 -8.60
C SER A 190 3.88 -12.95 -9.02
N LEU A 191 3.19 -13.30 -10.12
CA LEU A 191 2.02 -12.55 -10.59
C LEU A 191 0.86 -12.64 -9.60
N ARG A 192 0.59 -13.83 -9.07
CA ARG A 192 -0.45 -14.05 -8.05
C ARG A 192 -0.16 -13.25 -6.78
N PHE A 193 1.09 -13.29 -6.32
CA PHE A 193 1.55 -12.51 -5.17
C PHE A 193 1.33 -11.01 -5.38
N THR A 194 1.81 -10.49 -6.51
CA THR A 194 1.70 -9.06 -6.85
C THR A 194 0.23 -8.65 -6.99
N THR A 195 -0.61 -9.52 -7.57
CA THR A 195 -2.04 -9.27 -7.70
C THR A 195 -2.72 -9.15 -6.33
N TYR A 196 -2.42 -10.02 -5.37
CA TYR A 196 -2.98 -9.89 -4.02
C TYR A 196 -2.52 -8.61 -3.31
N PHE A 197 -1.24 -8.26 -3.49
CA PHE A 197 -0.72 -6.99 -2.97
C PHE A 197 -1.47 -5.79 -3.57
N GLU A 198 -1.58 -5.72 -4.90
CA GLU A 198 -2.18 -4.58 -5.60
C GLU A 198 -3.69 -4.50 -5.40
N ILE A 199 -4.41 -5.62 -5.36
CA ILE A 199 -5.83 -5.63 -4.98
C ILE A 199 -6.00 -5.01 -3.59
N THR A 200 -5.16 -5.37 -2.62
CA THR A 200 -5.21 -4.81 -1.26
C THR A 200 -4.93 -3.30 -1.30
N ALA A 201 -3.84 -2.89 -1.94
CA ALA A 201 -3.43 -1.48 -2.01
C ALA A 201 -4.45 -0.59 -2.75
N LEU A 202 -5.00 -1.06 -3.88
CA LEU A 202 -5.99 -0.34 -4.68
C LEU A 202 -7.34 -0.25 -3.94
N SER A 203 -7.77 -1.33 -3.28
CA SER A 203 -9.02 -1.33 -2.49
C SER A 203 -8.98 -0.25 -1.40
N ILE A 204 -7.84 -0.08 -0.74
CA ILE A 204 -7.67 0.92 0.32
C ILE A 204 -7.70 2.33 -0.25
N ASN A 205 -7.10 2.54 -1.41
CA ASN A 205 -7.15 3.83 -2.09
C ASN A 205 -8.56 4.17 -2.57
N ILE A 206 -9.34 3.18 -3.02
CA ILE A 206 -10.77 3.34 -3.33
C ILE A 206 -11.55 3.72 -2.07
N LEU A 207 -11.43 2.93 -1.00
CA LEU A 207 -12.12 3.18 0.27
C LEU A 207 -11.80 4.57 0.83
N ARG A 208 -10.53 4.99 0.77
CA ARG A 208 -10.11 6.34 1.15
C ARG A 208 -10.82 7.42 0.34
N LYS A 209 -10.89 7.28 -0.98
CA LYS A 209 -11.52 8.28 -1.86
C LYS A 209 -13.04 8.31 -1.65
N LEU A 210 -13.68 7.15 -1.49
CA LEU A 210 -15.10 7.05 -1.15
C LEU A 210 -15.40 7.65 0.23
N GLY A 211 -14.54 7.43 1.23
CA GLY A 211 -14.67 8.04 2.55
C GLY A 211 -14.59 9.58 2.50
N LEU A 212 -13.66 10.13 1.71
CA LEU A 212 -13.57 11.57 1.43
C LEU A 212 -14.84 12.11 0.78
N ILE A 213 -15.35 11.42 -0.25
CA ILE A 213 -16.60 11.79 -0.93
C ILE A 213 -17.76 11.79 0.07
N GLY A 214 -17.87 10.75 0.90
CA GLY A 214 -18.92 10.61 1.91
C GLY A 214 -18.88 11.74 2.94
N TYR A 215 -17.69 12.08 3.46
CA TYR A 215 -17.52 13.19 4.40
C TYR A 215 -17.98 14.53 3.80
N TYR A 216 -17.51 14.86 2.59
CA TYR A 216 -17.89 16.10 1.92
C TYR A 216 -19.38 16.16 1.59
N ALA A 217 -19.98 15.02 1.22
CA ALA A 217 -21.42 14.93 0.96
C ALA A 217 -22.25 15.24 2.22
N VAL A 218 -21.86 14.69 3.38
CA VAL A 218 -22.55 14.93 4.66
C VAL A 218 -22.44 16.40 5.09
N ASN A 219 -21.27 17.02 4.88
CA ASN A 219 -21.02 18.41 5.26
C ASN A 219 -21.45 19.45 4.20
N LYS A 220 -22.08 19.01 3.09
CA LYS A 220 -22.50 19.87 1.97
C LYS A 220 -21.34 20.68 1.36
N GLU A 221 -20.14 20.12 1.38
CA GLU A 221 -18.94 20.71 0.78
C GLU A 221 -18.81 20.35 -0.71
N HIS A 222 -17.99 21.11 -1.45
CA HIS A 222 -17.76 20.84 -2.86
C HIS A 222 -16.99 19.54 -3.08
N ILE A 223 -17.57 18.61 -3.85
CA ILE A 223 -16.93 17.34 -4.20
C ILE A 223 -16.25 17.48 -5.57
N SER A 224 -14.92 17.45 -5.56
CA SER A 224 -14.14 17.48 -6.81
C SER A 224 -14.40 16.23 -7.67
N LYS A 225 -14.74 16.43 -8.95
CA LYS A 225 -14.91 15.33 -9.94
C LYS A 225 -13.67 14.44 -10.04
N SER A 226 -12.49 14.97 -9.74
CA SER A 226 -11.23 14.22 -9.74
C SER A 226 -11.25 13.01 -8.79
N LEU A 227 -12.00 13.08 -7.67
CA LEU A 227 -12.10 11.97 -6.71
C LEU A 227 -12.73 10.73 -7.35
N PHE A 228 -13.79 10.90 -8.14
CA PHE A 228 -14.44 9.83 -8.86
C PHE A 228 -13.56 9.24 -9.96
N VAL A 229 -12.80 10.09 -10.67
CA VAL A 229 -11.83 9.64 -11.68
C VAL A 229 -10.76 8.75 -11.05
N TRP A 230 -10.24 9.13 -9.87
CA TRP A 230 -9.30 8.30 -9.13
C TRP A 230 -9.90 6.96 -8.71
N VAL A 231 -11.15 6.94 -8.23
CA VAL A 231 -11.86 5.69 -7.89
C VAL A 231 -11.97 4.78 -9.12
N ALA A 232 -12.41 5.34 -10.25
CA ALA A 232 -12.54 4.60 -11.51
C ALA A 232 -11.19 4.05 -11.99
N LEU A 233 -10.12 4.84 -11.90
CA LEU A 233 -8.77 4.41 -12.23
C LEU A 233 -8.32 3.22 -11.38
N TYR A 234 -8.48 3.31 -10.05
CA TYR A 234 -8.06 2.24 -9.17
C TYR A 234 -8.84 0.94 -9.43
N ALA A 235 -10.15 1.05 -9.72
CA ALA A 235 -10.97 -0.09 -10.10
C ALA A 235 -10.52 -0.70 -11.43
N ALA A 236 -10.25 0.13 -12.45
CA ALA A 236 -9.76 -0.33 -13.75
C ALA A 236 -8.41 -1.05 -13.63
N LEU A 237 -7.47 -0.50 -12.87
CA LEU A 237 -6.17 -1.14 -12.61
C LEU A 237 -6.33 -2.47 -11.87
N MET A 238 -7.26 -2.56 -10.92
CA MET A 238 -7.56 -3.81 -10.21
C MET A 238 -8.05 -4.89 -11.19
N VAL A 239 -8.93 -4.52 -12.12
CA VAL A 239 -9.40 -5.41 -13.18
C VAL A 239 -8.23 -5.86 -14.07
N CYS A 240 -7.29 -4.98 -14.42
CA CYS A 240 -6.10 -5.36 -15.19
C CYS A 240 -5.28 -6.48 -14.52
N PHE A 241 -5.04 -6.41 -13.20
CA PHE A 241 -4.34 -7.48 -12.49
C PHE A 241 -5.11 -8.79 -12.47
N ILE A 242 -6.43 -8.74 -12.21
CA ILE A 242 -7.29 -9.93 -12.18
C ILE A 242 -7.31 -10.61 -13.55
N VAL A 243 -7.47 -9.83 -14.62
CA VAL A 243 -7.46 -10.33 -16.01
C VAL A 243 -6.11 -10.95 -16.35
N ALA A 244 -4.99 -10.26 -16.05
CA ALA A 244 -3.66 -10.78 -16.31
C ALA A 244 -3.39 -12.10 -15.56
N LEU A 245 -3.82 -12.20 -14.30
CA LEU A 245 -3.70 -13.42 -13.51
C LEU A 245 -4.49 -14.58 -14.13
N ASN A 246 -5.73 -14.32 -14.56
CA ASN A 246 -6.60 -15.32 -15.18
C ASN A 246 -6.05 -15.79 -16.55
N ILE A 247 -5.49 -14.88 -17.35
CA ILE A 247 -4.84 -15.22 -18.63
C ILE A 247 -3.65 -16.15 -18.37
N LYS A 248 -2.77 -15.77 -17.43
CA LYS A 248 -1.58 -16.55 -17.09
C LYS A 248 -1.94 -17.94 -16.54
N LYS A 249 -2.99 -18.03 -15.70
CA LYS A 249 -3.50 -19.31 -15.18
C LYS A 249 -3.91 -20.26 -16.29
N LYS A 250 -4.72 -19.76 -17.24
CA LYS A 250 -5.19 -20.54 -18.40
C LYS A 250 -4.06 -20.99 -19.33
N ALA A 251 -2.99 -20.20 -19.44
CA ALA A 251 -1.83 -20.59 -20.25
C ALA A 251 -1.12 -21.81 -19.65
N ILE A 252 -0.96 -21.83 -18.32
CA ILE A 252 -0.31 -22.94 -17.60
C ILE A 252 -1.18 -24.20 -17.58
N GLU A 253 -2.50 -24.06 -17.49
CA GLU A 253 -3.43 -25.20 -17.54
C GLU A 253 -3.50 -25.89 -18.92
N LYS A 254 -2.93 -25.27 -19.97
CA LYS A 254 -2.88 -25.80 -21.34
C LYS A 254 -1.54 -26.45 -21.70
N GLU A 255 -0.51 -26.26 -20.88
CA GLU A 255 0.81 -26.89 -21.02
C GLU A 255 0.86 -28.21 -20.23
#